data_AF-A0A2K3KI97-F1
#
_entry.id   AF-A0A2K3KI97-F1
#
_cell.length_a   1.000
_cell.length_b   1.000
_cell.length_c   1.000
_cell.angle_alpha   90.00
_cell.angle_beta   90.00
_cell.angle_gamma   90.00
#
_symmetry.space_group_name_H-M   'P 1'
#
loop_
_entity.id
_entity.type
_entity.pdbx_description
1 polymer ?
#
loop_
_entity_poly.entity_id
_entity_poly.type
_entity_poly.pdbx_seq_one_letter_code
_entity_poly.pdbx_strand_id
1 'polypeptide(L)' 'MAEAMSFVLRNAPDEQLKRGIRRVIAEAVKKPSPCRESGVELLLYNIMKGYSPRFHSKAERVLQLLTSETVHSIGNGADQ' A
#
# COMPACT_ATOMS: atom_id res chain seq x y z
N MET A 1 11.67 -2.39 8.92
CA MET A 1 11.70 -1.54 7.70
C MET A 1 10.29 -1.10 7.29
N ALA A 2 9.32 -2.02 7.16
CA ALA A 2 7.92 -1.68 6.85
C ALA A 2 7.27 -0.68 7.82
N GLU A 3 7.47 -0.83 9.15
CA GLU A 3 6.98 0.14 10.15
C GLU A 3 7.55 1.56 9.96
N ALA A 4 8.86 1.68 9.70
CA ALA A 4 9.48 2.98 9.44
C ALA A 4 8.91 3.64 8.16
N MET A 5 8.74 2.85 7.10
CA MET A 5 8.15 3.34 5.85
C MET A 5 6.67 3.69 6.02
N SER A 6 5.94 2.96 6.85
CA SER A 6 4.53 3.27 7.12
C SER A 6 4.38 4.59 7.85
N PHE A 7 5.31 4.93 8.76
CA PHE A 7 5.35 6.24 9.40
C PHE A 7 5.50 7.36 8.38
N VAL A 8 6.43 7.22 7.41
CA VAL A 8 6.61 8.21 6.33
C VAL A 8 5.32 8.36 5.51
N LEU A 9 4.72 7.25 5.08
CA LEU A 9 3.52 7.27 4.24
C LEU A 9 2.29 7.81 4.96
N ARG A 10 2.14 7.56 6.27
CA ARG A 10 1.03 8.10 7.07
C ARG A 10 1.06 9.62 7.22
N ASN A 11 2.26 10.18 7.29
CA ASN A 11 2.46 11.62 7.43
C ASN A 11 2.38 12.35 6.08
N ALA A 12 2.35 11.63 4.96
CA ALA A 12 2.18 12.24 3.66
C ALA A 12 0.72 12.68 3.42
N PRO A 13 0.51 13.76 2.64
CA PRO A 13 -0.75 14.06 1.97
C PRO A 13 -1.38 12.84 1.27
N ASP A 14 -2.70 12.79 1.25
CA ASP A 14 -3.48 11.64 0.76
C ASP A 14 -3.10 11.19 -0.66
N GLU A 15 -2.86 12.13 -1.57
CA GLU A 15 -2.49 11.80 -2.95
C GLU A 15 -1.10 11.15 -3.04
N GLN A 16 -0.18 11.55 -2.16
CA GLN A 16 1.16 10.99 -2.11
C GLN A 16 1.15 9.61 -1.44
N LEU A 17 0.31 9.41 -0.42
CA LEU A 17 0.03 8.11 0.15
C LEU A 17 -0.51 7.15 -0.92
N LYS A 18 -1.54 7.56 -1.67
CA LYS A 18 -2.12 6.74 -2.76
C LYS A 18 -1.09 6.40 -3.83
N ARG A 19 -0.33 7.40 -4.29
CA ARG A 19 0.72 7.23 -5.30
C ARG A 19 1.82 6.28 -4.82
N GLY A 20 2.25 6.41 -3.57
CA GLY A 20 3.25 5.55 -2.95
C GLY A 20 2.79 4.09 -2.90
N ILE A 21 1.56 3.85 -2.44
CA ILE A 21 0.97 2.50 -2.40
C ILE A 21 0.90 1.88 -3.80
N ARG A 22 0.36 2.59 -4.79
CA ARG A 22 0.28 2.09 -6.17
C ARG A 22 1.66 1.71 -6.72
N ARG A 23 2.68 2.53 -6.47
CA ARG A 23 4.05 2.24 -6.92
C ARG A 23 4.62 0.99 -6.29
N VAL A 24 4.44 0.81 -4.98
CA VAL A 24 4.94 -0.37 -4.27
C VAL A 24 4.24 -1.65 -4.74
N ILE A 25 2.92 -1.60 -4.93
CA ILE A 25 2.15 -2.72 -5.50
C ILE A 25 2.61 -3.02 -6.93
N ALA A 26 2.76 -2.00 -7.78
CA ALA A 26 3.22 -2.19 -9.16
C ALA A 26 4.62 -2.81 -9.24
N GLU A 27 5.56 -2.41 -8.37
CA GLU A 27 6.89 -3.03 -8.32
C GLU A 27 6.86 -4.48 -7.83
N ALA A 28 5.96 -4.81 -6.91
CA ALA A 28 5.74 -6.19 -6.47
C ALA A 28 5.15 -7.05 -7.59
N VAL A 29 4.16 -6.54 -8.32
CA VAL A 29 3.58 -7.22 -9.49
C VAL A 29 4.61 -7.39 -10.62
N LYS A 30 5.43 -6.36 -10.89
CA LYS A 30 6.42 -6.39 -11.98
C LYS A 30 7.51 -7.43 -11.78
N LYS A 31 7.96 -7.66 -10.54
CA LYS A 31 8.88 -8.76 -10.22
C LYS A 31 8.38 -9.46 -8.97
N PRO A 32 7.48 -10.43 -9.12
CA PRO A 32 6.86 -11.10 -7.99
C PRO A 32 7.90 -11.95 -7.26
N SER A 33 7.85 -11.89 -5.92
CA SER A 33 8.57 -12.82 -5.06
C SER A 33 7.90 -12.84 -3.68
N PRO A 34 8.01 -13.94 -2.92
CA PRO A 34 7.41 -14.03 -1.59
C PRO A 34 7.83 -12.89 -0.67
N CYS A 35 9.12 -12.52 -0.70
CA CYS A 35 9.65 -11.41 0.10
C CYS A 35 9.01 -10.06 -0.26
N ARG A 36 8.70 -9.83 -1.53
CA ARG A 36 8.09 -8.58 -2.00
C ARG A 36 6.62 -8.53 -1.63
N GLU A 37 5.89 -9.61 -1.88
CA GLU A 37 4.46 -9.75 -1.52
C GLU A 37 4.26 -9.54 -0.01
N SER A 38 4.94 -10.32 0.82
CA SER A 38 4.85 -10.17 2.28
C SER A 38 5.33 -8.78 2.74
N GLY A 39 6.30 -8.19 2.05
CA GLY A 39 6.78 -6.83 2.33
C GLY A 39 5.70 -5.76 2.08
N VAL A 40 4.95 -5.88 0.97
CA VAL A 40 3.82 -4.99 0.66
C VAL A 40 2.68 -5.20 1.65
N GLU A 41 2.31 -6.44 1.94
CA GLU A 41 1.27 -6.76 2.92
C GLU A 41 1.59 -6.18 4.29
N LEU A 42 2.80 -6.41 4.78
CA LEU A 42 3.26 -5.89 6.07
C LEU A 42 3.29 -4.37 6.08
N LEU A 43 3.67 -3.73 4.97
CA LEU A 43 3.64 -2.27 4.85
C LEU A 43 2.21 -1.74 4.92
N LEU A 44 1.28 -2.30 4.14
CA LEU A 44 -0.13 -1.87 4.12
C LEU A 44 -0.79 -2.07 5.49
N TYR A 45 -0.56 -3.23 6.12
CA TYR A 45 -0.98 -3.49 7.49
C TYR A 45 -0.44 -2.42 8.45
N ASN A 46 0.86 -2.13 8.38
CA ASN A 46 1.49 -1.11 9.21
C ASN A 46 1.12 0.32 8.83
N ILE A 47 0.46 0.60 7.70
CA ILE A 47 -0.16 1.90 7.40
C ILE A 47 -1.55 1.97 8.04
N MET A 48 -2.30 0.86 8.07
CA MET A 48 -3.66 0.81 8.61
C MET A 48 -3.71 0.64 10.15
N LYS A 49 -2.73 -0.01 10.76
CA LYS A 49 -2.68 -0.33 12.21
C LYS A 49 -2.55 0.91 13.11
N GLY A 50 -3.56 1.27 13.90
CA GLY A 50 -3.41 2.34 14.88
C GLY A 50 -2.52 1.96 16.07
N TYR A 51 -2.25 2.92 16.96
CA TYR A 51 -1.52 2.70 18.22
C TYR A 51 -2.35 1.87 19.24
N SER A 52 -3.67 1.85 19.08
CA SER A 52 -4.62 1.10 19.90
C SER A 52 -5.22 -0.04 19.06
N PRO A 53 -6.17 -0.87 19.56
CA PRO A 53 -6.83 -1.87 18.72
C PRO A 53 -7.68 -1.26 17.58
N ARG A 54 -7.69 0.06 17.45
CA ARG A 54 -8.37 0.80 16.38
C ARG A 54 -7.46 1.00 15.17
N PHE A 55 -8.06 1.18 14.01
CA PHE A 55 -7.35 1.58 12.81
C PHE A 55 -6.86 3.04 12.87
N HIS A 56 -5.80 3.33 12.12
CA HIS A 56 -5.32 4.68 11.86
C HIS A 56 -6.30 5.45 10.97
N SER A 57 -6.31 6.79 11.05
CA SER A 57 -7.16 7.66 10.21
C SER A 57 -6.95 7.49 8.70
N LYS A 58 -5.81 6.91 8.29
CA LYS A 58 -5.49 6.61 6.89
C LYS A 58 -6.06 5.28 6.41
N ALA A 59 -6.56 4.42 7.31
CA ALA A 59 -6.95 3.06 6.96
C ALA A 59 -8.11 3.03 5.96
N GLU A 60 -9.14 3.86 6.16
CA GLU A 60 -10.24 4.00 5.21
C GLU A 60 -9.73 4.32 3.81
N ARG A 61 -8.79 5.26 3.72
CA ARG A 61 -8.21 5.67 2.43
C ARG A 61 -7.43 4.55 1.76
N VAL A 62 -6.68 3.76 2.52
CA VAL A 62 -5.98 2.58 2.01
C VAL A 62 -6.97 1.56 1.49
N LEU A 63 -8.03 1.25 2.25
CA LEU A 63 -9.06 0.30 1.84
C LEU A 63 -9.79 0.76 0.57
N GLN A 64 -10.22 2.02 0.51
CA GLN A 64 -10.82 2.62 -0.69
C GLN A 64 -9.91 2.50 -1.93
N LEU A 65 -8.60 2.67 -1.74
CA LEU A 65 -7.65 2.52 -2.84
C LEU A 65 -7.59 1.06 -3.30
N LEU A 66 -7.42 0.12 -2.37
CA LEU A 66 -7.29 -1.30 -2.68
C LEU A 66 -8.55 -1.91 -3.33
N THR A 67 -9.74 -1.38 -3.00
CA THR A 67 -11.01 -1.80 -3.61
C THR A 67 -11.40 -0.97 -4.83
N SER A 68 -10.61 0.04 -5.21
CA SER A 68 -10.88 0.82 -6.41
C SER A 68 -10.47 0.07 -7.68
N GLU A 69 -11.24 0.26 -8.75
CA GLU A 69 -10.96 -0.28 -10.08
C GLU A 69 -9.55 0.11 -10.60
N THR A 70 -8.97 1.19 -10.07
CA THR A 70 -7.62 1.65 -10.42
C THR A 70 -6.48 0.75 -9.96
N VAL A 71 -6.73 -0.11 -8.96
CA VAL A 71 -5.74 -1.12 -8.54
C VAL A 71 -5.86 -2.39 -9.38
N HIS A 72 -7.04 -2.67 -9.92
CA HIS A 72 -7.29 -3.84 -10.77
C HIS A 72 -6.52 -3.75 -12.10
N SER A 73 -6.31 -2.53 -12.61
CA SER A 73 -5.51 -2.31 -13.83
C SER A 73 -4.00 -2.49 -13.63
N ILE A 74 -3.50 -2.54 -12.39
CA ILE A 74 -2.05 -2.69 -12.12
C ILE A 74 -1.55 -4.07 -12.59
N GLY A 75 -2.39 -5.11 -12.47
CA GLY A 75 -2.08 -6.45 -12.98
C GLY A 75 -2.14 -6.55 -14.51
N ASN A 76 -3.06 -5.82 -15.15
CA ASN A 76 -3.28 -5.89 -16.60
C ASN A 76 -2.24 -5.14 -17.44
N GLY A 77 -1.48 -4.21 -16.85
CA GLY A 77 -0.49 -3.40 -17.57
C GLY A 77 0.92 -3.99 -17.61
N ALA A 78 1.14 -5.18 -17.05
CA ALA A 78 2.45 -5.84 -17.03
C ALA A 78 2.82 -6.55 -18.35
N ASP A 79 1.90 -6.59 -19.31
CA ASP A 79 2.03 -7.29 -20.60
C ASP A 79 2.12 -6.35 -21.83
N GLN A 80 2.48 -5.07 -21.66
CA GLN A 80 2.78 -4.15 -22.79
C GLN A 80 4.19 -3.55 -22.70
#